data_AF-A0A2P8G1K9-F1
#
_entry.id   AF-A0A2P8G1K9-F1
#
_cell.length_a   1.000
_cell.length_b   1.000
_cell.length_c   1.000
_cell.angle_alpha   90.00
_cell.angle_beta   90.00
_cell.angle_gamma   90.00
#
_symmetry.space_group_name_H-M   'P 1'
#
loop_
_entity.id
_entity.type
_entity.pdbx_description
1 polymer ?
#
loop_
_entity_poly.entity_id
_entity_poly.type
_entity_poly.pdbx_seq_one_letter_code
_entity_poly.pdbx_strand_id
1 'polypeptide(L)'
;MKLLALERLRDAECLIANGHAGAAYYIGGYAIELALKAIVCKKLDVEMFEREAVPRHIAKSFMIHDLSDLLILSGLMNDLENACIEDYVFQVSWTRIAIWSEQRRYEIGCSATKVEVFVISLKIVMQWLQQHW
;
A
#
# COMPACT_ATOMS: atom_id res chain seq x y z
N MET A 1 8.81 9.19 -0.95
CA MET A 1 7.85 8.07 -0.74
C MET A 1 7.47 7.32 -2.03
N LYS A 2 7.08 7.99 -3.12
CA LYS A 2 6.62 7.35 -4.38
C LYS A 2 7.60 6.32 -4.95
N LEU A 3 8.89 6.66 -5.04
CA LEU A 3 9.93 5.74 -5.53
C LEU A 3 10.07 4.51 -4.64
N LEU A 4 10.07 4.68 -3.31
CA LEU A 4 10.16 3.57 -2.37
C LEU A 4 8.94 2.64 -2.46
N ALA A 5 7.74 3.19 -2.71
CA ALA A 5 6.53 2.39 -2.94
C ALA A 5 6.70 1.44 -4.14
N LEU A 6 7.27 1.94 -5.25
CA LEU A 6 7.57 1.12 -6.41
C LEU A 6 8.66 0.08 -6.13
N GLU A 7 9.70 0.44 -5.38
CA GLU A 7 10.74 -0.51 -4.98
C GLU A 7 10.15 -1.65 -4.14
N ARG A 8 9.29 -1.36 -3.15
CA ARG A 8 8.62 -2.41 -2.35
C ARG A 8 7.75 -3.34 -3.20
N LEU A 9 7.09 -2.82 -4.24
CA LEU A 9 6.34 -3.64 -5.18
C LEU A 9 7.27 -4.57 -5.97
N ARG A 10 8.39 -4.05 -6.49
CA ARG A 10 9.39 -4.84 -7.21
C ARG A 10 10.05 -5.89 -6.31
N ASP A 11 10.30 -5.54 -5.05
CA ASP A 11 10.81 -6.48 -4.04
C ASP A 11 9.82 -7.63 -3.84
N ALA A 12 8.52 -7.35 -3.73
CA ALA A 12 7.48 -8.36 -3.60
C ALA A 12 7.41 -9.30 -4.81
N GLU A 13 7.49 -8.75 -6.03
CA GLU A 13 7.54 -9.51 -7.29
C GLU A 13 8.77 -10.44 -7.34
N CYS A 14 9.95 -9.93 -6.95
CA CYS A 14 11.17 -10.71 -6.91
C CYS A 14 11.10 -11.85 -5.89
N LEU A 15 10.58 -11.57 -4.69
CA LEU A 15 10.47 -12.55 -3.62
C LEU A 15 9.52 -13.69 -3.98
N ILE A 16 8.34 -13.39 -4.56
CA ILE A 16 7.41 -14.45 -4.95
C ILE A 16 7.96 -15.31 -6.08
N ALA A 17 8.65 -14.69 -7.06
CA ALA A 17 9.32 -15.41 -8.16
C ALA A 17 10.42 -16.37 -7.67
N ASN A 18 11.01 -16.11 -6.51
CA ASN A 18 12.04 -16.95 -5.88
C ASN A 18 11.47 -17.86 -4.75
N GLY A 19 10.15 -18.01 -4.65
CA GLY A 19 9.51 -18.92 -3.67
C GLY A 19 9.40 -18.37 -2.25
N HIS A 20 9.73 -17.09 -2.02
CA HIS A 20 9.67 -16.45 -0.70
C HIS A 20 8.29 -15.81 -0.44
N ALA A 21 7.22 -16.60 -0.49
CA ALA A 21 5.84 -16.13 -0.42
C ALA A 21 5.54 -15.30 0.85
N GLY A 22 5.96 -15.75 2.04
CA GLY A 22 5.72 -15.00 3.28
C GLY A 22 6.36 -13.60 3.28
N ALA A 23 7.61 -13.51 2.80
CA ALA A 23 8.33 -12.25 2.69
C ALA A 23 7.71 -11.34 1.62
N ALA A 24 7.30 -11.89 0.48
CA ALA A 24 6.59 -11.14 -0.57
C ALA A 24 5.28 -10.54 -0.06
N TYR A 25 4.49 -11.30 0.71
CA TYR A 25 3.26 -10.81 1.32
C TYR A 25 3.53 -9.69 2.33
N TYR A 26 4.54 -9.88 3.19
CA TYR A 26 4.95 -8.88 4.17
C TYR A 26 5.41 -7.57 3.52
N ILE A 27 6.37 -7.65 2.58
CA ILE A 27 6.95 -6.44 1.97
C ILE A 27 5.97 -5.75 1.01
N GLY A 28 5.12 -6.52 0.33
CA GLY A 28 4.24 -6.02 -0.71
C GLY A 28 3.16 -5.07 -0.19
N GLY A 29 2.60 -5.31 1.00
CA GLY A 29 1.60 -4.39 1.55
C GLY A 29 2.17 -3.00 1.88
N TYR A 30 3.46 -2.90 2.24
CA TYR A 30 4.11 -1.60 2.38
C TYR A 30 4.17 -0.80 1.07
N ALA A 31 4.15 -1.45 -0.10
CA ALA A 31 4.10 -0.71 -1.35
C ALA A 31 2.86 0.22 -1.39
N ILE A 32 1.70 -0.30 -1.00
CA ILE A 32 0.44 0.47 -0.96
C ILE A 32 0.45 1.47 0.18
N GLU A 33 0.92 1.08 1.38
CA GLU A 33 1.07 2.00 2.51
C GLU A 33 1.89 3.24 2.14
N LEU A 34 3.05 3.04 1.49
CA LEU A 34 3.95 4.11 1.08
C LEU A 34 3.36 4.96 -0.04
N ALA A 35 2.61 4.37 -0.97
CA ALA A 35 1.92 5.10 -2.02
C ALA A 35 0.83 6.02 -1.44
N LEU A 36 -0.01 5.50 -0.53
CA LEU A 36 -1.02 6.29 0.16
C LEU A 36 -0.37 7.42 0.97
N LYS A 37 0.67 7.12 1.75
CA LYS A 37 1.44 8.13 2.50
C LYS A 37 2.03 9.22 1.59
N ALA A 38 2.50 8.86 0.40
CA ALA A 38 2.96 9.85 -0.58
C ALA A 38 1.83 10.78 -1.06
N ILE A 39 0.63 10.25 -1.25
CA ILE A 39 -0.54 11.03 -1.66
C ILE A 39 -1.00 11.95 -0.53
N VAL A 40 -0.97 11.50 0.73
CA VAL A 40 -1.22 12.38 1.89
C VAL A 40 -0.23 13.55 1.91
N CYS A 41 1.08 13.29 1.73
CA CYS A 41 2.11 14.34 1.67
C CYS A 41 1.80 15.36 0.58
N LYS A 42 1.46 14.90 -0.62
CA LYS A 42 1.06 15.77 -1.73
C LYS A 42 -0.17 16.59 -1.39
N LYS A 43 -1.21 15.96 -0.82
CA LYS A 43 -2.49 16.62 -0.52
C LYS A 43 -2.33 17.75 0.48
N LEU A 44 -1.43 17.56 1.45
CA LEU A 44 -1.13 18.53 2.50
C LEU A 44 -0.01 19.51 2.12
N ASP A 45 0.66 19.30 0.98
CA ASP A 45 1.86 20.04 0.55
C ASP A 45 3.00 20.01 1.58
N VAL A 46 3.22 18.83 2.18
CA VAL A 46 4.17 18.64 3.29
C VAL A 46 4.83 17.26 3.23
N GLU A 47 6.17 17.24 3.26
CA GLU A 47 6.99 16.01 3.32
C GLU A 47 7.08 15.44 4.76
N MET A 48 5.95 15.00 5.32
CA MET A 48 5.82 14.65 6.75
C MET A 48 6.72 13.49 7.23
N PHE A 49 7.25 12.68 6.31
CA PHE A 49 8.11 11.53 6.62
C PHE A 49 9.60 11.83 6.49
N GLU A 50 9.96 13.05 6.09
CA GLU A 50 11.32 13.55 6.18
C GLU A 50 11.62 14.08 7.58
N ARG A 51 12.87 13.95 8.02
CA ARG A 51 13.26 14.40 9.36
C ARG A 51 13.08 15.92 9.45
N GLU A 52 12.45 16.37 10.52
CA GLU A 52 12.31 17.79 10.89
C GLU A 52 11.41 18.63 9.98
N ALA A 53 10.77 18.05 8.95
CA ALA A 53 9.84 18.75 8.08
C ALA A 53 8.58 19.26 8.81
N VAL A 54 8.14 18.55 9.86
CA VAL A 54 7.01 18.94 10.72
C VAL A 54 7.27 18.63 12.18
N PRO A 55 6.53 19.26 13.13
CA PRO A 55 6.58 18.86 14.53
C PRO A 55 6.33 17.36 14.71
N ARG A 56 7.14 16.70 15.54
CA ARG A 56 7.09 15.24 15.73
C ARG A 56 5.71 14.69 16.06
N HIS A 57 4.92 15.44 16.84
CA HIS A 57 3.58 15.00 17.21
C HIS A 57 2.62 14.99 16.01
N ILE A 58 2.78 15.92 15.05
CA ILE A 58 2.02 15.93 13.80
C ILE A 58 2.43 14.76 12.92
N ALA A 59 3.74 14.57 12.68
CA ALA A 59 4.24 13.44 11.89
C ALA A 59 3.73 12.11 12.43
N LYS A 60 3.74 11.93 13.76
CA LYS A 60 3.30 10.70 14.42
C LYS A 60 1.85 10.35 14.12
N SER A 61 0.96 11.33 13.94
CA SER A 61 -0.44 11.10 13.58
C SER A 61 -0.62 10.43 12.21
N PHE A 62 0.37 10.55 11.31
CA PHE A 62 0.37 9.94 9.98
C PHE A 62 1.28 8.70 9.88
N MET A 63 2.00 8.36 10.96
CA MET A 63 2.84 7.16 11.07
C MET A 63 1.99 5.93 11.47
N ILE A 64 0.91 5.71 10.74
CA ILE A 64 0.02 4.54 10.88
C ILE A 64 0.31 3.52 9.77
N HIS A 65 -0.12 2.29 9.95
CA HIS A 65 0.07 1.18 9.00
C HIS A 65 -1.26 0.67 8.42
N ASP A 66 -2.39 1.13 8.95
CA ASP A 66 -3.71 0.73 8.46
C ASP A 66 -3.99 1.37 7.09
N LEU A 67 -4.23 0.53 6.09
CA LEU A 67 -4.44 0.98 4.71
C LEU A 67 -5.78 1.71 4.53
N SER A 68 -6.81 1.34 5.30
CA SER A 68 -8.13 1.97 5.21
C SER A 68 -8.11 3.37 5.80
N ASP A 69 -7.46 3.54 6.96
CA ASP A 69 -7.26 4.85 7.57
C ASP A 69 -6.38 5.74 6.68
N LEU A 70 -5.30 5.20 6.10
CA LEU A 70 -4.46 5.94 5.16
C LEU A 70 -5.21 6.35 3.89
N LEU A 71 -6.13 5.52 3.40
CA LEU A 71 -6.99 5.87 2.28
C LEU A 71 -7.89 7.07 2.63
N ILE A 72 -8.52 7.06 3.81
CA ILE A 72 -9.32 8.19 4.29
C ILE A 72 -8.45 9.45 4.39
N LEU A 73 -7.27 9.36 5.01
CA LEU A 73 -6.34 10.49 5.16
C LEU A 73 -5.83 11.01 3.82
N SER A 74 -5.71 10.15 2.80
CA SER A 74 -5.32 10.55 1.45
C SER A 74 -6.43 11.31 0.71
N GLY A 75 -7.66 11.28 1.23
CA GLY A 75 -8.83 11.92 0.63
C GLY A 75 -9.37 11.17 -0.59
N LEU A 76 -9.03 9.90 -0.75
CA LEU A 76 -9.38 9.08 -1.93
C LEU A 76 -10.60 8.18 -1.72
N MET A 77 -11.34 8.32 -0.61
CA MET A 77 -12.46 7.43 -0.30
C MET A 77 -13.52 7.41 -1.41
N ASN A 78 -13.97 8.58 -1.87
CA ASN A 78 -14.96 8.66 -2.96
C ASN A 78 -14.39 8.16 -4.30
N ASP A 79 -13.11 8.44 -4.58
CA ASP A 79 -12.45 7.96 -5.81
C ASP A 79 -12.35 6.43 -5.81
N LEU A 80 -12.05 5.82 -4.65
CA LEU A 80 -12.04 4.37 -4.47
C LEU A 80 -13.44 3.79 -4.68
N GLU A 81 -14.47 4.38 -4.08
CA GLU A 81 -15.86 3.91 -4.24
C GLU A 81 -16.28 3.89 -5.71
N ASN A 82 -15.99 4.97 -6.44
CA ASN A 82 -16.26 5.03 -7.88
C ASN A 82 -15.46 3.97 -8.65
N ALA A 83 -14.16 3.83 -8.40
CA ALA A 83 -13.32 2.83 -9.06
C ALA A 83 -13.81 1.39 -8.77
N CYS A 84 -14.31 1.12 -7.55
CA CYS A 84 -14.89 -0.17 -7.19
C CYS A 84 -16.20 -0.46 -7.92
N ILE A 85 -17.01 0.57 -8.22
CA ILE A 85 -18.25 0.44 -8.98
C ILE A 85 -17.96 0.19 -10.46
N GLU A 86 -16.97 0.87 -11.01
CA GLU A 86 -16.62 0.82 -12.43
C GLU A 86 -15.84 -0.44 -12.81
N ASP A 87 -15.00 -0.96 -11.92
CA ASP A 87 -14.13 -2.11 -12.18
C ASP A 87 -14.19 -3.15 -11.04
N TYR A 88 -14.85 -4.27 -11.32
CA TYR A 88 -14.94 -5.42 -10.42
C TYR A 88 -13.56 -6.03 -10.09
N VAL A 89 -12.64 -6.07 -11.05
CA VAL A 89 -11.29 -6.61 -10.83
C VAL A 89 -10.52 -5.71 -9.86
N PHE A 90 -10.68 -4.39 -9.99
CA PHE A 90 -10.14 -3.43 -9.03
C PHE A 90 -10.77 -3.61 -7.65
N GLN A 91 -12.11 -3.69 -7.55
CA GLN A 91 -12.81 -3.88 -6.27
C GLN A 91 -12.30 -5.10 -5.50
N VAL A 92 -12.21 -6.25 -6.19
CA VAL A 92 -11.69 -7.50 -5.58
C VAL A 92 -10.22 -7.35 -5.19
N SER A 93 -9.44 -6.63 -5.99
CA SER A 93 -8.03 -6.36 -5.69
C SER A 93 -7.88 -5.50 -4.45
N TRP A 94 -8.63 -4.40 -4.34
CA TRP A 94 -8.64 -3.55 -3.15
C TRP A 94 -9.05 -4.34 -1.91
N THR A 95 -10.17 -5.06 -1.97
CA THR A 95 -10.67 -5.87 -0.85
C THR A 95 -9.62 -6.86 -0.33
N ARG A 96 -8.86 -7.47 -1.25
CA ARG A 96 -7.80 -8.41 -0.92
C ARG A 96 -6.58 -7.75 -0.29
N ILE A 97 -6.22 -6.55 -0.69
CA ILE A 97 -5.04 -5.88 -0.13
C ILE A 97 -5.36 -5.14 1.17
N ALA A 98 -6.59 -4.66 1.35
CA ALA A 98 -7.01 -3.88 2.51
C ALA A 98 -6.98 -4.69 3.82
N ILE A 99 -7.03 -6.03 3.74
CA ILE A 99 -6.88 -6.93 4.88
C ILE A 99 -5.41 -7.15 5.31
N TRP A 100 -4.44 -6.59 4.58
CA TRP A 100 -3.04 -6.71 4.95
C TRP A 100 -2.73 -5.89 6.20
N SER A 101 -1.80 -6.39 7.03
CA SER A 101 -1.22 -5.67 8.15
C SER A 101 0.26 -6.00 8.27
N GLU A 102 1.03 -5.05 8.80
CA GLU A 102 2.43 -5.18 9.16
C GLU A 102 2.71 -6.29 10.19
N GLN A 103 1.70 -6.74 10.94
CA GLN A 103 1.80 -7.87 11.86
C GLN A 103 2.17 -9.18 11.16
N ARG A 104 1.95 -9.27 9.84
CA ARG A 104 2.43 -10.37 8.99
C ARG A 104 3.93 -10.62 9.12
N ARG A 105 4.72 -9.65 9.60
CA ARG A 105 6.14 -9.81 9.95
C ARG A 105 6.41 -11.00 10.88
N TYR A 106 5.49 -11.26 11.81
CA TYR A 106 5.66 -12.31 12.83
C TYR A 106 4.99 -13.63 12.45
N GLU A 107 4.34 -13.68 11.29
CA GLU A 107 3.67 -14.88 10.81
C GLU A 107 4.60 -15.68 9.88
N ILE A 108 4.70 -16.98 10.12
CA ILE A 108 5.46 -17.89 9.28
C ILE A 108 4.52 -18.58 8.29
N GLY A 109 4.92 -18.57 7.03
CA GLY A 109 4.23 -19.31 5.98
C GLY A 109 3.06 -18.54 5.36
N CYS A 110 2.95 -18.67 4.04
CA CYS A 110 1.79 -18.24 3.28
C CYS A 110 1.70 -19.14 2.04
N SER A 111 0.48 -19.40 1.58
CA SER A 111 0.29 -20.15 0.32
C SER A 111 0.84 -19.33 -0.84
N ALA A 112 1.76 -19.89 -1.64
CA ALA A 112 2.34 -19.23 -2.79
C ALA A 112 1.26 -18.69 -3.74
N THR A 113 0.25 -19.49 -4.06
CA THR A 113 -0.90 -19.09 -4.90
C THR A 113 -1.66 -17.89 -4.32
N LYS A 114 -1.88 -17.85 -3.00
CA LYS A 114 -2.53 -16.69 -2.36
C LYS A 114 -1.66 -15.43 -2.51
N VAL A 115 -0.35 -15.56 -2.37
CA VAL A 115 0.58 -14.43 -2.46
C VAL A 115 0.76 -13.96 -3.91
N GLU A 116 0.79 -14.84 -4.89
CA GLU A 116 0.81 -14.47 -6.31
C GLU A 116 -0.40 -13.60 -6.66
N VAL A 117 -1.59 -14.04 -6.24
CA VAL A 117 -2.84 -13.30 -6.44
C VAL A 117 -2.83 -11.97 -5.67
N PHE A 118 -2.25 -11.94 -4.47
CA PHE A 118 -2.04 -10.68 -3.73
C PHE A 118 -1.10 -9.73 -4.46
N VAL A 119 0.05 -10.19 -4.96
CA VAL A 119 1.01 -9.36 -5.71
C VAL A 119 0.40 -8.82 -7.00
N ILE A 120 -0.42 -9.61 -7.71
CA ILE A 120 -1.20 -9.13 -8.85
C ILE A 120 -2.13 -7.98 -8.43
N SER A 121 -2.85 -8.13 -7.31
CA SER A 121 -3.71 -7.08 -6.77
C SER A 121 -2.95 -5.82 -6.36
N LEU A 122 -1.75 -5.95 -5.78
CA LEU A 122 -0.91 -4.80 -5.48
C LEU A 122 -0.60 -4.00 -6.75
N LYS A 123 -0.31 -4.67 -7.87
CA LYS A 123 -0.01 -4.00 -9.15
C LYS A 123 -1.21 -3.24 -9.68
N ILE A 124 -2.40 -3.85 -9.65
CA ILE A 124 -3.66 -3.23 -10.08
C ILE A 124 -3.94 -1.98 -9.26
N VAL A 125 -3.87 -2.07 -7.92
CA VAL A 125 -4.12 -0.92 -7.06
C VAL A 125 -3.02 0.13 -7.17
N MET A 126 -1.76 -0.27 -7.31
CA MET A 126 -0.65 0.67 -7.51
C MET A 126 -0.84 1.50 -8.79
N GLN A 127 -1.26 0.88 -9.89
CA GLN A 127 -1.54 1.59 -11.15
C GLN A 127 -2.63 2.64 -10.98
N TRP A 128 -3.68 2.35 -10.19
CA TRP A 128 -4.70 3.33 -9.86
C TRP A 128 -4.16 4.44 -8.97
N LEU A 129 -3.44 4.13 -7.88
CA LEU A 129 -2.84 5.12 -6.98
C LEU A 129 -1.86 6.07 -7.70
N GLN A 130 -1.17 5.57 -8.72
CA GLN A 130 -0.27 6.38 -9.57
C GLN A 130 -0.98 7.53 -10.30
N GLN A 131 -2.29 7.43 -10.53
CA GLN A 131 -3.08 8.50 -11.15
C GLN A 131 -3.32 9.68 -10.19
N HIS A 132 -3.11 9.46 -8.89
CA HIS A 132 -3.30 10.47 -7.84
C HIS A 132 -1.97 11.08 -7.34
N TRP A 133 -0.83 10.59 -7.85
CA TRP A 133 0.52 11.07 -7.52
C TRP A 133 0.78 12.51 -7.95
#